data_AF-A0A2R6EIM7-F1
#
_entry.id   AF-A0A2R6EIM7-F1
#
_cell.length_a   1.000
_cell.length_b   1.000
_cell.length_c   1.000
_cell.angle_alpha   90.00
_cell.angle_beta   90.00
_cell.angle_gamma   90.00
#
_symmetry.space_group_name_H-M   'P 1'
#
loop_
_entity.id
_entity.type
_entity.pdbx_description
1 polymer ?
#
loop_
_entity_poly.entity_id
_entity_poly.type
_entity_poly.pdbx_seq_one_letter_code
_entity_poly.pdbx_strand_id
1 'polypeptide(L)'
;FDRVREVENPPATLTADLLAAVVDGLADGTTLVRVDGEEDLAALPAIAAAPDGASVLYGQPDEGVVHVTVGDEVRDRVVDLLGLMDGDSDRAFETLGVDPD
;
A
#
# COMPACT_ATOMS: atom_id res chain seq x y z
N PHE A 1 9.74 -11.66 11.56
CA PHE A 1 8.96 -10.44 11.77
C PHE A 1 8.74 -10.26 13.26
N ASP A 2 8.93 -9.05 13.77
CA ASP A 2 8.74 -8.69 15.18
C ASP A 2 7.26 -8.53 15.52
N ARG A 3 6.44 -8.16 14.52
CA ARG A 3 5.00 -7.98 14.62
C ARG A 3 4.30 -8.75 13.50
N VAL A 4 3.11 -9.25 13.79
CA VAL A 4 2.18 -9.82 12.79
C VAL A 4 0.85 -9.09 12.95
N ARG A 5 0.28 -8.61 11.84
CA ARG A 5 -1.05 -8.01 11.76
C ARG A 5 -1.90 -8.85 10.82
N GLU A 6 -3.04 -9.33 11.29
CA GLU A 6 -4.00 -10.07 10.48
C GLU A 6 -5.11 -9.13 10.05
N VAL A 7 -5.43 -9.11 8.76
CA VAL A 7 -6.46 -8.24 8.18
C VAL A 7 -7.29 -9.03 7.15
N GLU A 8 -8.54 -8.65 6.99
CA GLU A 8 -9.40 -9.17 5.92
C GLU A 8 -9.42 -8.16 4.76
N ASN A 9 -9.23 -8.63 3.54
CA ASN A 9 -9.34 -7.80 2.34
C ASN A 9 -10.03 -8.58 1.21
N PRO A 10 -11.31 -8.26 0.90
CA PRO A 10 -12.00 -8.91 -0.20
C PRO A 10 -11.31 -8.67 -1.56
N PRO A 11 -11.59 -9.50 -2.58
CA PRO A 11 -11.11 -9.27 -3.93
C PRO A 11 -11.43 -7.87 -4.46
N ALA A 12 -10.51 -7.30 -5.25
CA ALA A 12 -10.63 -6.00 -5.88
C ALA A 12 -10.94 -4.84 -4.91
N THR A 13 -10.53 -4.96 -3.65
CA THR A 13 -10.81 -3.98 -2.58
C THR A 13 -9.51 -3.55 -1.92
N LEU A 14 -9.47 -2.30 -1.43
CA LEU A 14 -8.51 -1.85 -0.43
C LEU A 14 -9.27 -1.48 0.83
N THR A 15 -9.33 -2.38 1.81
CA THR A 15 -10.01 -2.11 3.08
C THR A 15 -9.25 -1.09 3.92
N ALA A 16 -9.97 -0.32 4.73
CA ALA A 16 -9.33 0.59 5.69
C ALA A 16 -8.35 -0.13 6.63
N ASP A 17 -8.65 -1.38 7.00
CA ASP A 17 -7.78 -2.20 7.84
C ASP A 17 -6.47 -2.58 7.13
N LEU A 18 -6.52 -2.90 5.83
CA LEU A 18 -5.32 -3.12 5.02
C LEU A 18 -4.48 -1.84 4.91
N LEU A 19 -5.11 -0.70 4.61
CA LEU A 19 -4.42 0.60 4.52
C LEU A 19 -3.72 0.94 5.85
N ALA A 20 -4.42 0.82 6.96
CA ALA A 20 -3.86 1.07 8.29
C ALA A 20 -2.73 0.09 8.64
N ALA A 21 -2.87 -1.20 8.28
CA ALA A 21 -1.83 -2.19 8.53
C ALA A 21 -0.56 -1.94 7.73
N VAL A 22 -0.68 -1.44 6.49
CA VAL A 22 0.47 -0.99 5.68
C VAL A 22 1.19 0.17 6.37
N VAL A 23 0.46 1.22 6.75
CA VAL A 23 1.04 2.42 7.40
C VAL A 23 1.69 2.06 8.74
N ASP A 24 0.99 1.32 9.61
CA ASP A 24 1.53 0.83 10.88
C ASP A 24 2.77 -0.05 10.69
N GLY A 25 2.80 -0.80 9.58
CA GLY A 25 3.86 -1.72 9.22
C GLY A 25 5.16 -1.05 8.81
N LEU A 26 5.10 0.21 8.35
CA LEU A 26 6.24 1.03 7.95
C LEU A 26 7.00 1.65 9.14
N ALA A 27 6.43 1.62 10.35
CA ALA A 27 7.12 2.02 11.57
C ALA A 27 8.30 1.09 11.89
N ASP A 28 9.17 1.51 12.82
CA ASP A 28 10.39 0.78 13.20
C ASP A 28 10.19 -0.73 13.45
N GLY A 29 11.17 -1.52 13.02
CA GLY A 29 11.18 -2.98 13.14
C GLY A 29 10.61 -3.69 11.90
N THR A 30 10.25 -4.97 12.06
CA THR A 30 9.73 -5.78 10.96
C THR A 30 8.28 -6.23 11.22
N THR A 31 7.39 -5.96 10.28
CA THR A 31 5.97 -6.32 10.37
C THR A 31 5.58 -7.27 9.24
N LEU A 32 4.88 -8.35 9.56
CA LEU A 32 4.16 -9.17 8.58
C LEU A 32 2.69 -8.77 8.59
N VAL A 33 2.18 -8.25 7.48
CA VAL A 33 0.74 -8.12 7.26
C VAL A 33 0.27 -9.41 6.61
N ARG A 34 -0.57 -10.17 7.32
CA ARG A 34 -1.18 -11.40 6.82
C ARG A 34 -2.61 -11.07 6.41
N VAL A 35 -2.86 -11.15 5.11
CA VAL A 35 -4.16 -10.86 4.53
C VAL A 35 -4.96 -12.15 4.37
N ASP A 36 -6.18 -12.16 4.89
CA ASP A 36 -7.22 -13.14 4.51
C ASP A 36 -8.04 -12.55 3.35
N GLY A 37 -7.89 -13.14 2.17
CA GLY A 37 -8.42 -12.62 0.91
C GLY A 37 -7.31 -12.22 -0.06
N GLU A 38 -7.44 -11.05 -0.68
CA GLU A 38 -6.60 -10.56 -1.78
C GLU A 38 -5.62 -9.49 -1.31
N GLU A 39 -4.35 -9.57 -1.71
CA GLU A 39 -3.27 -8.66 -1.28
C GLU A 39 -2.60 -7.95 -2.44
N ASP A 40 -2.87 -8.33 -3.69
CA ASP A 40 -2.16 -7.85 -4.89
C ASP A 40 -2.17 -6.33 -5.06
N LEU A 41 -3.26 -5.65 -4.69
CA LEU A 41 -3.37 -4.19 -4.72
C LEU A 41 -2.58 -3.49 -3.60
N ALA A 42 -2.09 -4.21 -2.57
CA ALA A 42 -1.39 -3.62 -1.43
C ALA A 42 -0.06 -2.95 -1.80
N ALA A 43 0.50 -3.26 -2.98
CA ALA A 43 1.65 -2.55 -3.53
C ALA A 43 1.37 -1.05 -3.71
N LEU A 44 0.14 -0.66 -4.08
CA LEU A 44 -0.24 0.73 -4.28
C LEU A 44 -0.18 1.55 -2.97
N PRO A 45 -0.92 1.22 -1.89
CA PRO A 45 -0.80 1.94 -0.63
C PRO A 45 0.61 1.84 -0.03
N ALA A 46 1.36 0.75 -0.26
CA ALA A 46 2.75 0.66 0.18
C ALA A 46 3.66 1.69 -0.50
N ILE A 47 3.53 1.88 -1.82
CA ILE A 47 4.27 2.93 -2.55
C ILE A 47 3.80 4.32 -2.11
N ALA A 48 2.49 4.51 -1.94
CA ALA A 48 1.91 5.79 -1.55
C ALA A 48 2.33 6.24 -0.15
N ALA A 49 2.48 5.34 0.82
CA ALA A 49 2.79 5.66 2.21
C ALA A 49 4.28 5.58 2.59
N ALA A 50 5.09 4.82 1.83
CA ALA A 50 6.50 4.64 2.15
C ALA A 50 7.31 5.96 2.01
N PRO A 51 8.38 6.15 2.79
CA PRO A 51 9.24 7.33 2.68
C PRO A 51 10.05 7.31 1.38
N ASP A 52 10.50 8.49 0.93
CA ASP A 52 11.33 8.60 -0.27
C ASP A 52 12.64 7.82 -0.17
N GLY A 53 13.04 7.22 -1.28
CA GLY A 53 14.19 6.31 -1.36
C GLY A 53 13.94 4.91 -0.78
N ALA A 54 12.76 4.64 -0.20
CA ALA A 54 12.38 3.30 0.20
C ALA A 54 12.27 2.37 -1.01
N SER A 55 12.48 1.08 -0.77
CA SER A 55 12.31 0.03 -1.78
C SER A 55 11.02 -0.72 -1.52
N VAL A 56 10.11 -0.72 -2.49
CA VAL A 56 8.92 -1.58 -2.52
C VAL A 56 9.17 -2.70 -3.52
N LEU A 57 8.98 -3.94 -3.10
CA LEU A 57 9.10 -5.12 -3.96
C LEU A 57 7.77 -5.87 -3.97
N TYR A 58 7.25 -6.15 -5.15
CA TYR A 58 6.01 -6.91 -5.31
C TYR A 58 6.11 -7.88 -6.48
N GLY A 59 5.28 -8.93 -6.45
CA GLY A 59 5.21 -9.92 -7.52
C GLY A 59 4.26 -9.47 -8.62
N GLN A 60 4.70 -9.62 -9.87
CA GLN A 60 3.88 -9.36 -11.06
C GLN A 60 3.81 -10.63 -11.92
N PRO A 61 2.61 -11.10 -12.28
CA PRO A 61 2.45 -12.21 -13.21
C PRO A 61 3.27 -11.99 -14.49
N ASP A 62 3.96 -13.04 -14.93
CA ASP A 62 4.84 -13.08 -16.12
C ASP A 62 6.07 -12.14 -16.11
N GLU A 63 6.23 -11.27 -15.11
CA GLU A 63 7.40 -10.38 -14.97
C GLU A 63 8.30 -10.73 -13.78
N GLY A 64 7.79 -11.46 -12.78
CA GLY A 64 8.55 -11.84 -11.59
C GLY A 64 8.48 -10.78 -10.49
N VAL A 65 9.62 -10.46 -9.86
CA VAL A 65 9.66 -9.43 -8.80
C VAL A 65 9.93 -8.08 -9.43
N VAL A 66 9.01 -7.14 -9.22
CA VAL A 66 9.18 -5.73 -9.57
C VAL A 66 9.75 -5.00 -8.36
N HIS A 67 10.77 -4.16 -8.59
CA HIS A 67 11.36 -3.29 -7.59
C HIS A 67 11.09 -1.83 -7.95
N VAL A 68 10.50 -1.11 -7.00
CA VAL A 68 10.22 0.32 -7.09
C VAL A 68 11.02 1.04 -6.02
N THR A 69 11.77 2.07 -6.42
CA THR A 69 12.33 3.06 -5.51
C THR A 69 11.32 4.20 -5.39
N VAL A 70 10.87 4.47 -4.16
CA VAL A 70 9.83 5.47 -3.88
C VAL A 70 10.38 6.88 -4.08
N GLY A 71 9.58 7.72 -4.74
CA GLY A 71 9.82 9.15 -4.96
C GLY A 71 8.62 9.79 -5.66
N ASP A 72 8.66 11.10 -5.85
CA ASP A 72 7.53 11.92 -6.32
C ASP A 72 6.81 11.34 -7.55
N GLU A 73 7.52 11.09 -8.65
CA GLU A 73 6.91 10.63 -9.92
C GLU A 73 6.11 9.33 -9.78
N VAL A 74 6.62 8.35 -9.04
CA VAL A 74 5.91 7.08 -8.84
C VAL A 74 4.80 7.21 -7.79
N ARG A 75 4.99 8.06 -6.78
CA ARG A 75 3.97 8.34 -5.77
C ARG A 75 2.76 9.02 -6.40
N ASP A 76 2.97 10.08 -7.18
CA ASP A 76 1.93 10.84 -7.86
C ASP A 76 1.09 9.91 -8.75
N ARG A 77 1.75 9.06 -9.54
CA ARG A 77 1.07 8.07 -10.39
C ARG A 77 0.22 7.09 -9.60
N VAL A 78 0.69 6.65 -8.44
CA VAL A 78 -0.05 5.73 -7.57
C VAL A 78 -1.22 6.45 -6.89
N VAL A 79 -1.03 7.68 -6.42
CA VAL A 79 -2.09 8.51 -5.82
C VAL A 79 -3.18 8.80 -6.85
N ASP A 80 -2.81 9.16 -8.09
CA ASP A 80 -3.75 9.30 -9.21
C ASP A 80 -4.56 8.02 -9.42
N LEU A 81 -3.89 6.85 -9.45
CA LEU A 81 -4.56 5.57 -9.65
C LEU A 81 -5.54 5.25 -8.50
N LEU A 82 -5.12 5.50 -7.25
CA LEU A 82 -5.98 5.32 -6.07
C LEU A 82 -7.19 6.27 -6.12
N GLY A 83 -7.02 7.50 -6.61
CA GLY A 83 -8.09 8.48 -6.79
C GLY A 83 -9.11 8.11 -7.87
N LEU A 84 -8.76 7.20 -8.79
CA LEU A 84 -9.67 6.66 -9.81
C LEU A 84 -10.50 5.48 -9.32
N MET A 85 -10.23 4.93 -8.13
CA MET A 85 -10.98 3.80 -7.58
C MET A 85 -12.35 4.22 -7.05
N ASP A 86 -13.33 3.32 -7.12
CA ASP A 86 -14.65 3.55 -6.51
C ASP A 86 -14.55 3.41 -4.97
N GLY A 87 -14.85 4.48 -4.23
CA GLY A 87 -14.82 4.46 -2.78
C GLY A 87 -14.72 5.84 -2.13
N ASP A 88 -14.37 5.85 -0.84
CA ASP A 88 -14.06 7.06 -0.07
C ASP A 88 -12.56 7.35 -0.18
N SER A 89 -12.17 8.07 -1.25
CA SER A 89 -10.78 8.42 -1.53
C SER A 89 -10.19 9.34 -0.46
N ASP A 90 -10.97 10.29 0.04
CA ASP A 90 -10.52 11.26 1.04
C ASP A 90 -10.07 10.55 2.32
N ARG A 91 -10.87 9.58 2.80
CA ARG A 91 -10.51 8.75 3.94
C ARG A 91 -9.29 7.87 3.66
N ALA A 92 -9.17 7.33 2.46
CA ALA A 92 -8.02 6.50 2.08
C ALA A 92 -6.72 7.32 2.12
N PHE A 93 -6.73 8.53 1.55
CA PHE A 93 -5.59 9.43 1.54
C PHE A 93 -5.22 9.95 2.92
N GLU A 94 -6.21 10.29 3.76
CA GLU A 94 -5.99 10.62 5.16
C GLU A 94 -5.28 9.48 5.90
N THR A 95 -5.73 8.23 5.68
CA THR A 95 -5.13 7.04 6.32
C THR A 95 -3.69 6.84 5.89
N LEU A 96 -3.41 7.04 4.60
CA LEU A 96 -2.08 6.89 4.00
C LEU A 96 -1.14 8.07 4.30
N GLY A 97 -1.64 9.17 4.85
CA GLY A 97 -0.87 10.38 5.10
C GLY A 97 -0.40 11.06 3.81
N VAL A 98 -1.16 10.93 2.73
CA VAL A 98 -0.91 11.60 1.45
C VAL A 98 -1.93 12.72 1.23
N ASP A 99 -1.47 13.83 0.65
CA ASP A 99 -2.33 14.95 0.25
C ASP A 99 -2.46 14.89 -1.28
N PRO A 100 -3.66 14.64 -1.83
CA PRO A 100 -3.87 14.73 -3.27
C PRO A 100 -3.86 16.22 -3.66
N ASP A 101 -2.84 16.68 -4.37
CA ASP A 101 -2.70 18.06 -4.86
C ASP A 101 -3.90 18.55 -5.72
#